data_AF-A0A512HR78-F1
#
_entry.id   AF-A0A512HR78-F1
#
_cell.length_a   1.000
_cell.length_b   1.000
_cell.length_c   1.000
_cell.angle_alpha   90.00
_cell.angle_beta   90.00
_cell.angle_gamma   90.00
#
_symmetry.space_group_name_H-M   'P 1'
#
loop_
_entity.id
_entity.type
_entity.pdbx_description
1 polymer ?
#
loop_
_entity_poly.entity_id
_entity_poly.type
_entity_poly.pdbx_seq_one_letter_code
_entity_poly.pdbx_strand_id
1 'polypeptide(L)'
;MRSALLVLPVLLAGTGLTLAITSGPGNAYVERVVDGDTVVLGDGSRVRLIGIDAPESDEPCGEQATESLRRMVEHRVVNVGNPESVQDRDRYGRLLRYLDTDADPAATLLISGLATARYDSTDGYDPHPRERRYHALEAAAVAACPTLDANSHWYGDPDGYRKHVKEKRQARQKREREARAKRREAREERREAQRRETQRELERIEREIENSNRDVGQPDGGYTGPRCYAPGGKTWSPC
;
A
#
# COMPACT_ATOMS: atom_id res chain seq x y z
N MET A 1 -17.02 -75.22 -26.58
CA MET A 1 -17.65 -74.24 -27.50
C MET A 1 -17.18 -72.86 -27.07
N ARG A 2 -16.53 -72.12 -27.98
CA ARG A 2 -15.81 -70.87 -27.70
C ARG A 2 -16.79 -69.69 -27.62
N SER A 3 -16.85 -68.98 -26.50
CA SER A 3 -17.55 -67.69 -26.41
C SER A 3 -16.53 -66.56 -26.45
N ALA A 4 -16.51 -65.83 -27.56
CA ALA A 4 -15.75 -64.61 -27.74
C ALA A 4 -16.54 -63.43 -27.16
N LEU A 5 -15.99 -62.74 -26.16
CA LEU A 5 -16.51 -61.45 -25.69
C LEU A 5 -15.91 -60.33 -26.55
N LEU A 6 -16.80 -59.63 -27.26
CA LEU A 6 -16.54 -58.44 -28.06
C LEU A 6 -16.54 -57.22 -27.11
N VAL A 7 -15.41 -56.53 -26.97
CA VAL A 7 -15.34 -55.26 -26.22
C VAL A 7 -15.40 -54.12 -27.24
N LEU A 8 -16.49 -53.35 -27.23
CA LEU A 8 -16.63 -52.12 -28.00
C LEU A 8 -16.04 -50.93 -27.22
N PRO A 9 -15.22 -50.07 -27.83
CA PRO A 9 -14.72 -48.87 -27.17
C PRO A 9 -15.81 -47.78 -27.17
N VAL A 10 -16.15 -47.27 -25.99
CA VAL A 10 -17.00 -46.09 -25.82
C VAL A 10 -16.15 -44.86 -26.14
N LEU A 11 -16.43 -44.22 -27.28
CA LEU A 11 -15.89 -42.90 -27.59
C LEU A 11 -16.62 -41.84 -26.75
N LEU A 12 -15.95 -41.30 -25.72
CA LEU A 12 -16.37 -40.07 -25.07
C LEU A 12 -16.01 -38.89 -26.00
N ALA A 13 -16.99 -38.41 -26.77
CA ALA A 13 -16.89 -37.14 -27.45
C ALA A 13 -16.96 -36.01 -26.41
N GLY A 14 -15.80 -35.40 -26.10
CA GLY A 14 -15.73 -34.22 -25.26
C GLY A 14 -16.34 -33.02 -25.98
N THR A 15 -17.60 -32.70 -25.68
CA THR A 15 -18.19 -31.41 -26.03
C THR A 15 -17.64 -30.36 -25.08
N GLY A 16 -16.56 -29.70 -25.49
CA GLY A 16 -16.10 -28.47 -24.87
C GLY A 16 -17.15 -27.39 -25.10
N LEU A 17 -18.02 -27.18 -24.11
CA LEU A 17 -18.90 -26.02 -24.07
C LEU A 17 -18.03 -24.81 -23.71
N THR A 18 -17.47 -24.15 -24.71
CA THR A 18 -16.87 -22.83 -24.55
C THR A 18 -18.00 -21.85 -24.26
N LEU A 19 -18.20 -21.50 -22.98
CA LEU A 19 -18.98 -20.32 -22.63
C LEU A 19 -18.22 -19.09 -23.16
N ALA A 20 -18.65 -18.58 -24.31
CA ALA A 20 -18.35 -17.21 -24.69
C ALA A 20 -19.08 -16.31 -23.69
N ILE A 21 -18.33 -15.68 -22.77
CA ILE A 21 -18.87 -14.63 -21.91
C ILE A 21 -19.16 -13.44 -22.82
N THR A 22 -20.43 -13.27 -23.17
CA THR A 22 -20.90 -12.10 -23.92
C THR A 22 -20.81 -10.88 -22.99
N SER A 23 -19.94 -9.92 -23.31
CA SER A 23 -19.88 -8.65 -22.56
C SER A 23 -21.08 -7.76 -22.92
N GLY A 24 -22.24 -8.07 -22.35
CA GLY A 24 -23.32 -7.10 -22.17
C GLY A 24 -23.05 -6.20 -20.97
N PRO A 25 -23.91 -5.20 -20.69
CA PRO A 25 -23.86 -4.42 -19.45
C PRO A 25 -23.80 -5.38 -18.26
N GLY A 26 -22.74 -5.27 -17.47
CA GLY A 26 -22.36 -6.33 -16.56
C GLY A 26 -21.42 -5.86 -15.49
N ASN A 27 -21.48 -6.53 -14.34
CA ASN A 27 -20.55 -6.31 -13.26
C ASN A 27 -19.17 -6.84 -13.66
N ALA A 28 -18.12 -6.03 -13.50
CA ALA A 28 -16.75 -6.43 -13.75
C ALA A 28 -15.85 -6.07 -12.57
N TYR A 29 -14.82 -6.89 -12.34
CA TYR A 29 -13.79 -6.60 -11.36
C TYR A 29 -12.78 -5.62 -11.94
N VAL A 30 -12.46 -4.56 -11.21
CA VAL A 30 -11.38 -3.62 -11.56
C VAL A 30 -10.08 -4.11 -10.92
N GLU A 31 -9.12 -4.50 -11.76
CA GLU A 31 -7.80 -4.95 -11.32
C GLU A 31 -6.96 -3.77 -10.82
N ARG A 32 -6.86 -2.70 -11.62
CA ARG A 32 -6.07 -1.52 -11.26
C ARG A 32 -6.55 -0.26 -11.96
N VAL A 33 -6.27 0.89 -11.35
CA VAL A 33 -6.45 2.20 -11.97
C VAL A 33 -5.15 2.64 -12.65
N VAL A 34 -5.26 3.14 -13.88
CA VAL A 34 -4.11 3.67 -14.66
C VAL A 34 -3.89 5.15 -14.33
N ASP A 35 -4.95 5.95 -14.49
CA ASP A 35 -4.99 7.41 -14.33
C ASP A 35 -6.41 7.83 -13.90
N GLY A 36 -6.74 9.12 -13.97
CA GLY A 36 -8.03 9.65 -13.51
C GLY A 36 -9.25 9.25 -14.34
N ASP A 37 -9.08 8.61 -15.49
CA ASP A 37 -10.21 8.21 -16.36
C ASP A 37 -10.04 6.86 -17.08
N THR A 38 -8.96 6.14 -16.78
CA THR A 38 -8.66 4.84 -17.37
C THR A 38 -8.42 3.77 -16.30
N VAL A 39 -9.10 2.64 -16.44
CA VAL A 39 -8.93 1.45 -15.58
C VAL A 39 -8.61 0.19 -16.38
N VAL A 40 -8.08 -0.82 -15.70
CA VAL A 40 -7.91 -2.17 -16.23
C VAL A 40 -8.81 -3.12 -15.45
N LEU A 41 -9.61 -3.90 -16.18
CA LEU A 41 -10.49 -4.92 -15.63
C LEU A 41 -9.72 -6.23 -15.40
N GLY A 42 -10.29 -7.15 -14.60
CA GLY A 42 -9.67 -8.43 -14.27
C GLY A 42 -9.43 -9.39 -15.45
N ASP A 43 -10.04 -9.13 -16.61
CA ASP A 43 -9.77 -9.84 -17.87
C ASP A 43 -8.63 -9.20 -18.70
N GLY A 44 -8.01 -8.12 -18.18
CA GLY A 44 -6.98 -7.33 -18.85
C GLY A 44 -7.53 -6.25 -19.80
N SER A 45 -8.85 -6.15 -19.97
CA SER A 45 -9.47 -5.12 -20.81
C SER A 45 -9.22 -3.73 -20.24
N ARG A 46 -8.82 -2.79 -21.10
CA ARG A 46 -8.68 -1.37 -20.73
C ARG A 46 -9.99 -0.64 -20.98
N VAL A 47 -10.46 0.07 -19.97
CA VAL A 47 -11.69 0.88 -20.02
C VAL A 47 -11.31 2.35 -19.90
N ARG A 48 -11.83 3.18 -20.81
CA ARG A 48 -11.81 4.64 -20.76
C ARG A 48 -13.20 5.13 -20.35
N LEU A 49 -13.25 5.96 -19.31
CA LEU A 49 -14.50 6.54 -18.83
C LEU A 49 -15.09 7.46 -19.90
N ILE A 50 -16.39 7.31 -20.16
CA ILE A 50 -17.14 8.15 -21.10
C ILE A 50 -17.37 9.53 -20.48
N GLY A 51 -17.20 10.60 -21.27
CA GLY A 51 -17.70 11.94 -20.93
C GLY A 51 -16.81 12.77 -20.02
N ILE A 52 -15.61 12.29 -19.68
CA ILE A 52 -14.66 13.02 -18.83
C ILE A 52 -13.23 12.94 -19.37
N ASP A 53 -12.42 13.95 -19.06
CA ASP A 53 -10.97 13.96 -19.29
C ASP A 53 -10.27 14.36 -18.00
N ALA A 54 -9.37 13.49 -17.51
CA ALA A 54 -8.60 13.71 -16.30
C ALA A 54 -7.10 13.82 -16.65
N PRO A 55 -6.32 14.62 -15.89
CA PRO A 55 -4.87 14.68 -16.10
C PRO A 55 -4.23 13.31 -15.95
N GLU A 56 -3.24 13.04 -16.81
CA GLU A 56 -2.45 11.81 -16.76
C GLU A 56 -1.72 11.70 -15.40
N SER A 57 -1.41 10.47 -14.96
CA SER A 57 -0.88 10.25 -13.60
C SER A 57 0.40 11.03 -13.24
N ASP A 58 1.19 11.43 -14.23
CA ASP A 58 2.43 12.21 -14.10
C ASP A 58 2.25 13.72 -14.40
N GLU A 59 1.03 14.14 -14.73
CA GLU A 59 0.64 15.53 -14.91
C GLU A 59 0.22 16.19 -13.58
N PRO A 60 0.28 17.52 -13.50
CA PRO A 60 -0.36 18.31 -12.45
C PRO A 60 -1.75 17.79 -12.09
N CYS A 61 -1.96 17.48 -10.81
CA CYS A 61 -3.22 16.97 -10.27
C CYS A 61 -3.62 15.55 -10.73
N GLY A 62 -2.84 14.90 -11.58
CA GLY A 62 -3.09 13.53 -12.04
C GLY A 62 -3.02 12.50 -10.92
N GLU A 63 -2.07 12.63 -9.99
CA GLU A 63 -1.99 11.76 -8.81
C GLU A 63 -3.26 11.86 -7.95
N GLN A 64 -3.82 13.06 -7.77
CA GLN A 64 -5.05 13.27 -7.02
C GLN A 64 -6.28 12.66 -7.73
N ALA A 65 -6.39 12.84 -9.05
CA ALA A 65 -7.47 12.25 -9.84
C ALA A 65 -7.39 10.71 -9.83
N THR A 66 -6.21 10.16 -10.08
CA THR A 66 -5.91 8.72 -10.04
C THR A 66 -6.26 8.12 -8.69
N GLU A 67 -5.82 8.75 -7.60
CA GLU A 67 -6.08 8.25 -6.24
C GLU A 67 -7.56 8.39 -5.85
N SER A 68 -8.25 9.41 -6.35
CA SER A 68 -9.70 9.54 -6.15
C SER A 68 -10.46 8.41 -6.82
N LEU A 69 -10.16 8.11 -8.09
CA LEU A 69 -10.75 6.98 -8.80
C LEU A 69 -10.39 5.66 -8.12
N ARG A 70 -9.11 5.47 -7.75
CA ARG A 70 -8.61 4.27 -7.04
C ARG A 70 -9.45 3.95 -5.81
N ARG A 71 -9.69 4.92 -4.93
CA ARG A 71 -10.48 4.71 -3.71
C ARG A 71 -11.90 4.21 -3.98
N MET A 72 -12.49 4.64 -5.10
CA MET A 72 -13.86 4.29 -5.49
C MET A 72 -13.96 2.94 -6.16
N VAL A 73 -13.01 2.56 -7.03
CA VAL A 73 -13.19 1.41 -7.94
C VAL A 73 -12.11 0.33 -7.85
N GLU A 74 -10.89 0.62 -7.41
CA GLU A 74 -9.80 -0.37 -7.47
C GLU A 74 -10.07 -1.57 -6.55
N HIS A 75 -9.80 -2.77 -7.05
CA HIS A 75 -10.06 -4.05 -6.39
C HIS A 75 -11.53 -4.27 -5.99
N ARG A 76 -12.47 -3.67 -6.71
CA ARG A 76 -13.92 -3.80 -6.48
C ARG A 76 -14.62 -4.31 -7.74
N VAL A 77 -15.79 -4.88 -7.52
CA VAL A 77 -16.74 -5.19 -8.60
C VAL A 77 -17.61 -3.96 -8.82
N VAL A 78 -17.66 -3.47 -10.05
CA VAL A 78 -18.41 -2.28 -10.46
C VAL A 78 -19.32 -2.61 -11.62
N ASN A 79 -20.42 -1.89 -11.78
CA ASN A 79 -21.24 -1.99 -12.98
C ASN A 79 -20.51 -1.32 -14.14
N VAL A 80 -20.40 -2.01 -15.27
CA VAL A 80 -19.75 -1.50 -16.48
C VAL A 80 -20.78 -1.48 -17.60
N GLY A 81 -21.07 -0.28 -18.12
CA GLY A 81 -22.10 -0.07 -19.14
C GLY A 81 -21.63 0.82 -20.28
N ASN A 82 -22.10 0.54 -21.50
CA ASN A 82 -21.94 1.41 -22.66
C ASN A 82 -23.35 1.83 -23.13
N PRO A 83 -23.63 3.13 -23.28
CA PRO A 83 -24.90 3.57 -23.86
C PRO A 83 -24.88 3.34 -25.38
N GLU A 84 -26.02 3.00 -25.98
CA GLU A 84 -26.15 2.74 -27.43
C GLU A 84 -25.69 3.92 -28.31
N SER A 85 -25.71 5.14 -27.76
CA SER A 85 -25.31 6.36 -28.47
C SER A 85 -23.80 6.54 -28.60
N VAL A 86 -22.98 5.73 -27.91
CA VAL A 86 -21.51 5.85 -27.89
C VAL A 86 -20.89 4.59 -28.46
N GLN A 87 -19.88 4.74 -29.33
CA GLN A 87 -19.12 3.61 -29.85
C GLN A 87 -18.56 2.71 -28.74
N ASP A 88 -18.43 1.41 -29.04
CA ASP A 88 -17.95 0.44 -28.05
C ASP A 88 -16.49 0.67 -27.64
N ARG A 89 -15.68 1.14 -28.59
CA ARG A 89 -14.23 1.33 -28.43
C ARG A 89 -13.75 2.62 -29.04
N ASP A 90 -12.68 3.16 -28.47
CA ASP A 90 -11.94 4.26 -29.08
C ASP A 90 -10.92 3.78 -30.12
N ARG A 91 -10.27 4.74 -30.78
CA ARG A 91 -9.22 4.50 -31.79
C ARG A 91 -7.98 3.76 -31.27
N TYR A 92 -7.81 3.64 -29.94
CA TYR A 92 -6.70 2.94 -29.29
C TYR A 92 -7.12 1.53 -28.84
N GLY A 93 -8.37 1.13 -29.11
CA GLY A 93 -8.92 -0.16 -28.75
C GLY A 93 -9.38 -0.27 -27.29
N ARG A 94 -9.42 0.83 -26.53
CA ARG A 94 -9.98 0.84 -25.16
C ARG A 94 -11.50 0.77 -25.23
N LEU A 95 -12.12 0.06 -24.30
CA LEU A 95 -13.57 0.04 -24.13
C LEU A 95 -14.06 1.39 -23.61
N LEU A 96 -15.08 1.96 -24.22
CA LEU A 96 -15.74 3.17 -23.73
C LEU A 96 -16.89 2.78 -22.81
N ARG A 97 -16.78 3.08 -21.52
CA ARG A 97 -17.78 2.67 -20.51
C ARG A 97 -18.07 3.74 -19.47
N TYR A 98 -19.29 3.72 -18.95
CA TYR A 98 -19.57 4.18 -17.60
C TYR A 98 -19.16 3.10 -16.60
N LEU A 99 -18.65 3.56 -15.46
CA LEU A 99 -18.53 2.75 -14.26
C LEU A 99 -19.54 3.26 -13.25
N ASP A 100 -20.27 2.37 -12.61
CA ASP A 100 -21.12 2.71 -11.47
C ASP A 100 -20.81 1.81 -10.28
N THR A 101 -20.68 2.44 -9.12
CA THR A 101 -20.62 1.80 -7.80
C THR A 101 -21.95 2.08 -7.08
N ASP A 102 -21.92 2.42 -5.79
CA ASP A 102 -23.04 3.08 -5.12
C ASP A 102 -23.22 4.54 -5.61
N ALA A 103 -22.20 5.08 -6.30
CA ALA A 103 -22.20 6.39 -6.95
C ALA A 103 -21.50 6.32 -8.32
N ASP A 104 -21.66 7.39 -9.11
CA ASP A 104 -20.97 7.60 -10.39
C ASP A 104 -19.56 8.19 -10.12
N PRO A 105 -18.47 7.43 -10.31
CA PRO A 105 -17.11 7.90 -10.05
C PRO A 105 -16.70 9.07 -10.94
N ALA A 106 -17.17 9.12 -12.19
CA ALA A 106 -16.88 10.23 -13.10
C ALA A 106 -17.57 11.52 -12.62
N ALA A 107 -18.82 11.42 -12.16
CA ALA A 107 -19.52 12.54 -11.52
C ALA A 107 -18.77 13.06 -10.28
N THR A 108 -18.22 12.16 -9.46
CA THR A 108 -17.41 12.53 -8.28
C THR A 108 -16.13 13.26 -8.67
N LEU A 109 -15.43 12.83 -9.74
CA LEU A 109 -14.23 13.51 -10.24
C LEU A 109 -14.54 14.91 -10.75
N LEU A 110 -15.64 15.08 -11.50
CA LEU A 110 -16.08 16.36 -12.03
C LEU A 110 -16.41 17.37 -10.91
N ILE A 111 -17.28 17.00 -9.97
CA ILE A 111 -17.66 17.93 -8.88
C ILE A 111 -16.49 18.25 -7.95
N SER A 112 -15.48 17.38 -7.90
CA SER A 112 -14.23 17.62 -7.16
C SER A 112 -13.22 18.45 -7.94
N GLY A 113 -13.49 18.83 -9.20
CA GLY A 113 -12.54 19.54 -10.05
C GLY A 113 -11.25 18.74 -10.32
N LEU A 114 -11.38 17.42 -10.46
CA LEU A 114 -10.30 16.49 -10.78
C LEU A 114 -10.38 15.94 -12.22
N ALA A 115 -11.44 16.29 -12.94
CA ALA A 115 -11.65 15.99 -14.36
C ALA A 115 -12.47 17.12 -15.00
N THR A 116 -12.48 17.17 -16.32
CA THR A 116 -13.28 18.09 -17.15
C THR A 116 -14.32 17.31 -17.95
N ALA A 117 -15.50 17.88 -18.22
CA ALA A 117 -16.51 17.23 -19.07
C ALA A 117 -16.09 17.38 -20.54
N ARG A 118 -15.81 16.25 -21.20
CA ARG A 118 -15.19 16.17 -22.54
C ARG A 118 -15.59 14.88 -23.24
N TYR A 119 -15.35 14.82 -24.55
CA TYR A 119 -15.68 13.66 -25.40
C TYR A 119 -17.19 13.42 -25.48
N ASP A 120 -17.90 14.48 -25.83
CA ASP A 120 -19.35 14.50 -25.96
C ASP A 120 -19.80 15.33 -27.17
N SER A 121 -21.10 15.62 -27.27
CA SER A 121 -21.63 16.32 -28.45
C SER A 121 -21.13 17.77 -28.61
N THR A 122 -20.60 18.37 -27.54
CA THR A 122 -20.09 19.75 -27.53
C THR A 122 -18.70 19.88 -28.16
N ASP A 123 -17.92 18.79 -28.19
CA ASP A 123 -16.58 18.75 -28.77
C ASP A 123 -16.45 17.77 -29.97
N GLY A 124 -17.60 17.37 -30.54
CA GLY A 124 -17.68 16.64 -31.81
C GLY A 124 -17.62 15.11 -31.69
N TYR A 125 -17.78 14.59 -30.47
CA TYR A 125 -17.86 13.16 -30.19
C TYR A 125 -19.33 12.69 -30.08
N ASP A 126 -19.49 11.39 -29.89
CA ASP A 126 -20.79 10.76 -29.71
C ASP A 126 -21.52 11.34 -28.49
N PRO A 127 -22.81 11.75 -28.62
CA PRO A 127 -23.58 12.23 -27.48
C PRO A 127 -23.78 11.09 -26.46
N HIS A 128 -23.80 11.43 -25.17
CA HIS A 128 -23.98 10.43 -24.12
C HIS A 128 -25.01 10.85 -23.07
N PRO A 129 -25.78 9.93 -22.46
CA PRO A 129 -26.92 10.28 -21.61
C PRO A 129 -26.58 11.18 -20.40
N ARG A 130 -25.34 11.11 -19.90
CA ARG A 130 -24.87 11.87 -18.73
C ARG A 130 -24.32 13.27 -19.05
N GLU A 131 -24.25 13.68 -20.32
CA GLU A 131 -23.54 14.89 -20.77
C GLU A 131 -23.98 16.15 -20.02
N ARG A 132 -25.29 16.49 -20.08
CA ARG A 132 -25.81 17.70 -19.40
C ARG A 132 -25.52 17.70 -17.90
N ARG A 133 -25.54 16.51 -17.27
CA ARG A 133 -25.23 16.38 -15.84
C ARG A 133 -23.74 16.60 -15.59
N TYR A 134 -22.87 16.07 -16.45
CA TYR A 134 -21.43 16.22 -16.30
C TYR A 134 -20.98 17.67 -16.43
N HIS A 135 -21.46 18.38 -17.45
CA HIS A 135 -21.24 19.84 -17.58
C HIS A 135 -21.76 20.62 -16.36
N ALA A 136 -22.94 20.26 -15.84
CA ALA A 136 -23.49 20.92 -14.65
C ALA A 136 -22.65 20.65 -13.38
N LEU A 137 -22.09 19.46 -13.24
CA LEU A 137 -21.22 19.11 -12.10
C LEU A 137 -19.87 19.80 -12.19
N GLU A 138 -19.28 19.88 -13.38
CA GLU A 138 -18.05 20.66 -13.61
C GLU A 138 -18.29 22.14 -13.34
N ALA A 139 -19.38 22.71 -13.83
CA ALA A 139 -19.73 24.11 -13.58
C ALA A 139 -19.97 24.42 -12.09
N ALA A 140 -20.43 23.41 -11.32
CA ALA A 140 -20.62 23.51 -9.88
C ALA A 140 -19.38 23.09 -9.07
N ALA A 141 -18.30 22.67 -9.72
CA ALA A 141 -17.13 22.13 -9.06
C ALA A 141 -16.46 23.17 -8.18
N VAL A 142 -16.04 22.73 -6.99
CA VAL A 142 -15.05 23.47 -6.20
C VAL A 142 -13.71 22.89 -6.62
N ALA A 143 -12.91 23.66 -7.35
CA ALA A 143 -11.67 23.17 -7.93
C ALA A 143 -10.71 22.63 -6.86
N ALA A 144 -10.54 21.30 -6.78
CA ALA A 144 -9.53 20.69 -5.93
C ALA A 144 -8.12 20.82 -6.51
N CYS A 145 -8.03 21.02 -7.83
CA CYS A 145 -6.78 21.26 -8.53
C CYS A 145 -6.53 22.78 -8.69
N PRO A 146 -5.46 23.33 -8.09
CA PRO A 146 -5.16 24.75 -8.18
C PRO A 146 -4.88 25.25 -9.61
N THR A 147 -4.57 24.37 -10.56
CA THR A 147 -4.33 24.80 -11.95
C THR A 147 -5.61 24.96 -12.76
N LEU A 148 -6.72 24.39 -12.28
CA LEU A 148 -8.06 24.48 -12.88
C LEU A 148 -8.98 25.49 -12.15
N ASP A 149 -8.58 25.95 -10.97
CA ASP A 149 -9.28 27.00 -10.23
C ASP A 149 -8.90 28.38 -10.78
N ALA A 150 -9.83 29.11 -11.39
CA ALA A 150 -9.61 30.47 -11.88
C ALA A 150 -9.15 31.47 -10.79
N ASN A 151 -9.39 31.17 -9.51
CA ASN A 151 -8.97 32.01 -8.38
C ASN A 151 -7.64 31.59 -7.75
N SER A 152 -7.03 30.52 -8.23
CA SER A 152 -5.77 30.03 -7.70
C SER A 152 -4.58 30.74 -8.33
N HIS A 153 -3.53 30.95 -7.52
CA HIS A 153 -2.23 31.45 -7.99
C HIS A 153 -1.61 30.58 -9.09
N TRP A 154 -1.99 29.31 -9.17
CA TRP A 154 -1.49 28.35 -10.15
C TRP A 154 -2.39 28.20 -11.38
N TYR A 155 -3.45 29.02 -11.50
CA TYR A 155 -4.38 28.94 -12.64
C TYR A 155 -3.64 29.11 -13.97
N GLY A 156 -3.82 28.15 -14.88
CA GLY A 156 -3.15 28.16 -16.19
C GLY A 156 -1.63 28.01 -16.14
N ASP A 157 -1.02 27.73 -14.98
CA ASP A 157 0.42 27.46 -14.82
C ASP A 157 0.68 26.02 -14.30
N PRO A 158 0.44 25.00 -15.14
CA PRO A 158 0.70 23.62 -14.78
C PRO A 158 2.18 23.32 -14.49
N ASP A 159 3.12 23.98 -15.17
CA ASP A 159 4.56 23.74 -14.98
C ASP A 159 5.09 24.34 -13.68
N GLY A 160 4.64 25.54 -13.31
CA GLY A 160 4.93 26.13 -12.02
C GLY A 160 4.40 25.27 -10.87
N TYR A 161 3.17 24.77 -10.98
CA TYR A 161 2.60 23.85 -10.01
C TYR A 161 3.40 22.53 -9.92
N ARG A 162 3.80 21.96 -11.07
CA ARG A 162 4.64 20.74 -11.12
C ARG A 162 5.96 20.94 -10.38
N LYS A 163 6.63 22.07 -10.59
CA LYS A 163 7.86 22.43 -9.88
C LYS A 163 7.62 22.53 -8.37
N HIS A 164 6.57 23.25 -7.96
CA HIS A 164 6.20 23.40 -6.55
C HIS A 164 5.99 22.06 -5.85
N VAL A 165 5.20 21.15 -6.45
CA VAL A 165 4.91 19.83 -5.89
C VAL A 165 6.19 18.99 -5.77
N LYS A 166 7.04 19.00 -6.82
CA LYS A 166 8.32 18.27 -6.82
C LYS A 166 9.24 18.75 -5.69
N GLU A 167 9.38 20.05 -5.52
CA GLU A 167 10.21 20.64 -4.46
C GLU A 167 9.68 20.30 -3.06
N LYS A 168 8.35 20.38 -2.84
CA LYS A 168 7.72 19.96 -1.57
C LYS A 168 7.98 18.49 -1.26
N ARG A 169 7.85 17.60 -2.25
CA ARG A 169 8.10 16.16 -2.09
C ARG A 169 9.56 15.88 -1.71
N GLN A 170 10.50 16.52 -2.40
CA GLN A 170 11.93 16.41 -2.10
C GLN A 170 12.26 16.93 -0.69
N ALA A 171 11.68 18.06 -0.28
CA ALA A 171 11.86 18.60 1.06
C ALA A 171 11.32 17.65 2.14
N ARG A 172 10.14 17.04 1.94
CA ARG A 172 9.58 16.03 2.85
C ARG A 172 10.49 14.81 2.96
N GLN A 173 10.94 14.26 1.84
CA GLN A 173 11.84 13.10 1.83
C GLN A 173 13.16 13.38 2.54
N LYS A 174 13.73 14.58 2.34
CA LYS A 174 14.94 15.01 3.05
C LYS A 174 14.71 15.04 4.56
N ARG A 175 13.62 15.66 5.02
CA ARG A 175 13.24 15.72 6.45
C ARG A 175 13.06 14.32 7.05
N GLU A 176 12.39 13.42 6.32
CA GLU A 176 12.20 12.04 6.77
C GLU A 176 13.52 11.26 6.85
N ARG A 177 14.44 11.46 5.89
CA ARG A 177 15.78 10.86 5.91
C ARG A 177 16.61 11.37 7.08
N GLU A 178 16.62 12.69 7.30
CA GLU A 178 17.30 13.31 8.44
C GLU A 178 16.71 12.83 9.77
N ALA A 179 15.39 12.74 9.88
CA ALA A 179 14.72 12.22 11.08
C ALA A 179 15.06 10.74 11.31
N ARG A 180 15.13 9.92 10.25
CA ARG A 180 15.57 8.52 10.34
C ARG A 180 17.03 8.41 10.76
N ALA A 181 17.91 9.26 10.24
CA ALA A 181 19.32 9.30 10.62
C ALA A 181 19.48 9.65 12.11
N LYS A 182 18.84 10.74 12.57
CA LYS A 182 18.83 11.13 13.99
C LYS A 182 18.29 10.04 14.90
N ARG A 183 17.22 9.34 14.49
CA ARG A 183 16.67 8.20 15.24
C ARG A 183 17.65 7.03 15.32
N ARG A 184 18.42 6.80 14.26
CA ARG A 184 19.45 5.76 14.21
C ARG A 184 20.62 6.11 15.14
N GLU A 185 21.13 7.33 15.05
CA GLU A 185 22.19 7.84 15.93
C GLU A 185 21.78 7.75 17.40
N ALA A 186 20.59 8.27 17.75
CA ALA A 186 20.07 8.17 19.12
C ALA A 186 19.90 6.71 19.60
N ARG A 187 19.63 5.76 18.69
CA ARG A 187 19.55 4.33 19.03
C ARG A 187 20.94 3.74 19.26
N GLU A 188 21.94 4.14 18.49
CA GLU A 188 23.33 3.73 18.65
C GLU A 188 23.91 4.29 19.97
N GLU A 189 23.69 5.57 20.26
CA GLU A 189 24.07 6.20 21.54
C GLU A 189 23.43 5.50 22.75
N ARG A 190 22.13 5.21 22.69
CA ARG A 190 21.44 4.46 23.76
C ARG A 190 22.04 3.07 23.96
N ARG A 191 22.39 2.38 22.87
CA ARG A 191 23.05 1.06 22.94
C ARG A 191 24.44 1.15 23.56
N GLU A 192 25.21 2.17 23.22
CA GLU A 192 26.54 2.39 23.83
C GLU A 192 26.44 2.75 25.31
N ALA A 193 25.50 3.62 25.68
CA ALA A 193 25.26 3.96 27.09
C ALA A 193 24.89 2.71 27.90
N GLN A 194 23.99 1.88 27.38
CA GLN A 194 23.59 0.61 28.02
C GLN A 194 24.77 -0.37 28.14
N ARG A 195 25.65 -0.45 27.12
CA ARG A 195 26.88 -1.27 27.21
C ARG A 195 27.83 -0.76 28.29
N ARG A 196 28.05 0.55 28.38
CA ARG A 196 28.92 1.16 29.42
C ARG A 196 28.37 0.92 30.81
N GLU A 197 27.04 1.04 30.98
CA GLU A 197 26.37 0.74 32.25
C GLU A 197 26.51 -0.74 32.62
N THR A 198 26.24 -1.64 31.68
CA THR A 198 26.42 -3.09 31.85
C THR A 198 27.86 -3.43 32.23
N GLN A 199 28.86 -2.80 31.62
CA GLN A 199 30.26 -3.06 31.94
C GLN A 199 30.63 -2.59 33.35
N ARG A 200 30.17 -1.41 33.78
CA ARG A 200 30.38 -0.92 35.15
C ARG A 200 29.73 -1.83 36.20
N GLU A 201 28.55 -2.37 35.88
CA GLU A 201 27.85 -3.34 36.70
C GLU A 201 28.67 -4.62 36.86
N LEU A 202 29.16 -5.19 35.76
CA LEU A 202 30.02 -6.39 35.76
C LEU A 202 31.30 -6.16 36.58
N GLU A 203 32.00 -5.05 36.37
CA GLU A 203 33.20 -4.70 37.15
C GLU A 203 32.90 -4.53 38.65
N ARG A 204 31.70 -4.04 39.01
CA ARG A 204 31.30 -3.96 40.42
C ARG A 204 31.11 -5.36 41.00
N ILE A 205 30.40 -6.23 40.30
CA ILE A 205 30.18 -7.63 40.71
C ILE A 205 31.51 -8.36 40.84
N GLU A 206 32.44 -8.19 39.90
CA GLU A 206 33.78 -8.79 39.97
C GLU A 206 34.56 -8.34 41.21
N ARG A 207 34.55 -7.04 41.52
CA ARG A 207 35.17 -6.52 42.76
C ARG A 207 34.51 -7.07 44.03
N GLU A 208 33.20 -7.24 44.03
CA GLU A 208 32.46 -7.85 45.14
C GLU A 208 32.87 -9.31 45.35
N ILE A 209 32.99 -10.09 44.26
CA ILE A 209 33.48 -11.48 44.29
C ILE A 209 34.93 -11.54 44.81
N GLU A 210 35.82 -10.68 44.31
CA GLU A 210 37.21 -10.63 44.77
C GLU A 210 37.33 -10.28 46.26
N ASN A 211 36.56 -9.31 46.72
CA ASN A 211 36.53 -8.93 48.14
C ASN A 211 35.98 -10.06 49.01
N SER A 212 34.91 -10.75 48.54
CA SER A 212 34.37 -11.92 49.25
C SER A 212 35.40 -13.05 49.32
N ASN A 213 36.11 -13.34 48.23
CA ASN A 213 37.18 -14.36 48.22
C ASN A 213 38.35 -13.98 49.15
N ARG A 214 38.66 -12.68 49.30
CA ARG A 214 39.68 -12.20 50.25
C ARG A 214 39.25 -12.43 51.71
N ASP A 215 37.97 -12.30 52.02
CA ASP A 215 37.41 -12.54 53.36
C ASP A 215 37.38 -14.04 53.71
N VAL A 216 37.24 -14.91 52.70
CA VAL A 216 37.39 -16.38 52.85
C VAL A 216 38.87 -16.81 52.90
N GLY A 217 39.80 -15.88 52.62
CA GLY A 217 41.25 -16.12 52.55
C GLY A 217 42.00 -16.05 53.88
N GLN A 218 41.32 -15.77 55.00
CA GLN A 218 41.89 -16.05 56.32
C GLN A 218 41.51 -17.50 56.66
N PRO A 219 42.43 -18.49 56.59
CA PRO A 219 42.14 -19.74 57.24
C PRO A 219 42.01 -19.38 58.72
N ASP A 220 40.79 -19.40 59.24
CA ASP A 220 40.58 -19.67 60.64
C ASP A 220 41.46 -20.88 60.93
N GLY A 221 42.50 -20.66 61.73
CA GLY A 221 43.56 -21.62 62.04
C GLY A 221 43.01 -22.78 62.87
N GLY A 222 41.99 -23.45 62.36
CA GLY A 222 41.41 -24.67 62.88
C GLY A 222 42.44 -25.77 62.69
N TYR A 223 43.09 -26.15 63.77
CA TYR A 223 43.96 -27.31 63.82
C TYR A 223 43.25 -28.54 63.21
N THR A 224 43.78 -29.04 62.09
CA THR A 224 43.32 -30.21 61.34
C THR A 224 44.10 -31.49 61.69
N GLY A 225 45.01 -31.43 62.66
CA GLY A 225 45.82 -32.57 63.11
C GLY A 225 45.08 -33.53 64.07
N PRO A 226 45.72 -34.66 64.43
CA PRO A 226 45.13 -35.67 65.31
C PRO A 226 44.85 -35.13 66.71
N ARG A 227 43.76 -35.62 67.28
CA ARG A 227 43.21 -35.10 68.52
C ARG A 227 43.47 -36.02 69.74
N CYS A 228 44.41 -35.64 70.61
CA CYS A 228 44.70 -36.31 71.89
C CYS A 228 43.81 -35.82 73.06
N TYR A 229 43.11 -36.74 73.74
CA TYR A 229 42.20 -36.45 74.87
C TYR A 229 42.80 -36.86 76.22
N ALA A 230 42.58 -36.06 77.26
CA ALA A 230 42.90 -36.46 78.63
C ALA A 230 41.97 -37.60 79.12
N PRO A 231 42.41 -38.44 80.08
CA PRO A 231 41.56 -39.48 80.67
C PRO A 231 40.27 -38.87 81.24
N GLY A 232 39.12 -39.27 80.69
CA GLY A 232 37.81 -38.69 81.03
C GLY A 232 37.18 -37.79 79.96
N GLY A 233 37.89 -37.47 78.87
CA GLY A 233 37.31 -37.10 77.56
C GLY A 233 36.63 -35.73 77.43
N LYS A 234 36.65 -34.86 78.44
CA LYS A 234 35.92 -33.58 78.41
C LYS A 234 36.71 -32.42 77.80
N THR A 235 38.03 -32.54 77.66
CA THR A 235 38.89 -31.52 77.05
C THR A 235 39.91 -32.17 76.12
N TRP A 236 40.35 -31.40 75.13
CA TRP A 236 41.19 -31.87 74.04
C TRP A 236 42.35 -30.89 73.77
N SER A 237 43.50 -31.40 73.31
CA SER A 237 44.65 -30.60 72.85
C SER A 237 45.34 -31.26 71.65
N PRO A 238 45.96 -30.47 70.74
CA PRO A 238 46.86 -31.00 69.71
C PRO A 238 47.74 -32.12 70.27
N CYS A 239 47.76 -33.26 69.58
CA CYS A 239 48.98 -34.06 69.61
C CYS A 239 50.09 -33.20 68.98
#